data_AF-A0A970TX65-F1
#
_entry.id   AF-A0A970TX65-F1
#
_cell.length_a   1.000
_cell.length_b   1.000
_cell.length_c   1.000
_cell.angle_alpha   90.00
_cell.angle_beta   90.00
_cell.angle_gamma   90.00
#
_symmetry.space_group_name_H-M   'P 1'
#
loop_
_entity.id
_entity.type
_entity.pdbx_description
1 polymer ?
#
loop_
_entity_poly.entity_id
_entity_poly.type
_entity_poly.pdbx_seq_one_letter_code
_entity_poly.pdbx_strand_id
1 'polypeptide(L)'
;MRASVAYAAEDPTKPDFEIPKTHIEVRVLPDPKSVEQDPVPKALSQSEEEKRDTVPTLDSLHLEMQTLRDELRLLQSTLDLLINQIMEDQRKENEFLRQEIWRLNQQREECGLPDQTRIPRPGIGIIREVLDGQDFYGQEDEFDEQKPLIDFSQGAILLPEDYSDSEKEEEEEVPGSGKASSYTILQEWGRDPDMVAEIGEGAASLKGMVGVVPAGSPRADVEQLGRELRKQYDEYDNINIELFDDEEAAQHYAQTQVGDSAHRVLSISKHATSGRDIILYIKKGEAQEVAP
;
A
#
# COMPACT_ATOMS: atom_id res chain seq x y z
N MET A 1 54.27 41.18 -11.44
CA MET A 1 54.69 40.24 -10.38
C MET A 1 53.69 39.10 -10.37
N ARG A 2 54.13 37.90 -10.76
CA ARG A 2 53.31 36.67 -10.78
C ARG A 2 53.40 36.01 -9.40
N ALA A 3 52.26 35.76 -8.76
CA ALA A 3 52.18 34.94 -7.56
C ALA A 3 51.46 33.64 -7.93
N SER A 4 52.23 32.56 -7.95
CA SER A 4 51.76 31.19 -8.17
C SER A 4 51.26 30.65 -6.83
N VAL A 5 49.98 30.30 -6.74
CA VAL A 5 49.43 29.53 -5.61
C VAL A 5 49.46 28.06 -6.01
N ALA A 6 50.25 27.27 -5.28
CA ALA A 6 50.30 25.83 -5.42
C ALA A 6 49.09 25.22 -4.72
N TYR A 7 48.26 24.48 -5.47
CA TYR A 7 47.24 23.61 -4.91
C TYR A 7 47.90 22.27 -4.55
N ALA A 8 47.81 21.90 -3.27
CA ALA A 8 48.12 20.55 -2.82
C ALA A 8 46.98 19.62 -3.25
N ALA A 9 47.33 18.47 -3.81
CA ALA A 9 46.39 17.42 -4.18
C ALA A 9 45.84 16.77 -2.90
N GLU A 10 44.54 16.90 -2.68
CA GLU A 10 43.82 16.13 -1.67
C GLU A 10 43.35 14.80 -2.30
N ASP A 11 43.68 13.73 -1.59
CA ASP A 11 43.43 12.33 -1.94
C ASP A 11 41.97 11.98 -1.57
N PRO A 12 41.07 11.66 -2.53
CA PRO A 12 39.62 11.60 -2.31
C PRO A 12 39.13 10.33 -1.59
N THR A 13 40.00 9.60 -0.91
CA THR A 13 39.70 8.24 -0.40
C THR A 13 39.71 8.10 1.13
N LYS A 14 39.56 9.19 1.89
CA LYS A 14 39.36 9.12 3.35
C LYS A 14 38.05 9.78 3.77
N PRO A 15 37.08 9.04 4.33
CA PRO A 15 35.93 9.66 4.97
C PRO A 15 36.39 10.40 6.24
N ASP A 16 36.08 11.69 6.29
CA ASP A 16 36.38 12.62 7.39
C ASP A 16 35.34 12.46 8.51
N PHE A 17 35.39 11.32 9.21
CA PHE A 17 34.61 11.11 10.42
C PHE A 17 35.51 10.55 11.52
N GLU A 18 35.89 11.42 12.45
CA GLU A 18 36.47 11.01 13.73
C GLU A 18 35.38 10.35 14.59
N ILE A 19 35.39 9.02 14.66
CA ILE A 19 34.57 8.29 15.63
C ILE A 19 35.16 8.54 17.02
N PRO A 20 34.45 9.18 17.97
CA PRO A 20 34.96 9.34 19.32
C PRO A 20 35.12 7.95 19.96
N LYS A 21 36.37 7.57 20.27
CA LYS A 21 36.67 6.38 21.06
C LYS A 21 36.21 6.61 22.50
N THR A 22 34.94 6.37 22.78
CA THR A 22 34.44 6.32 24.15
C THR A 22 35.01 5.07 24.82
N HIS A 23 35.92 5.28 25.77
CA HIS A 23 36.49 4.25 26.62
C HIS A 23 35.38 3.74 27.55
N ILE A 24 34.81 2.57 27.28
CA ILE A 24 33.84 1.93 28.16
C ILE A 24 34.64 1.12 29.19
N GLU A 25 34.79 1.66 30.40
CA GLU A 25 35.30 0.92 31.55
C GLU A 25 34.23 -0.10 31.99
N VAL A 26 34.39 -1.36 31.59
CA VAL A 26 33.62 -2.49 32.13
C VAL A 26 34.16 -2.78 33.53
N ARG A 27 33.51 -2.21 34.55
CA ARG A 27 33.72 -2.64 35.95
C ARG A 27 33.00 -3.95 36.18
N VAL A 28 33.74 -5.05 36.06
CA VAL A 28 33.31 -6.37 36.54
C VAL A 28 33.31 -6.32 38.07
N LEU A 29 32.12 -6.27 38.66
CA LEU A 29 31.92 -6.50 40.08
C LEU A 29 32.25 -7.99 40.37
N PRO A 30 33.07 -8.30 41.38
CA PRO A 30 33.36 -9.68 41.74
C PRO A 30 32.15 -10.32 42.44
N ASP A 31 31.89 -11.58 42.12
CA ASP A 31 30.85 -12.41 42.72
C ASP A 31 30.86 -12.33 44.25
N PRO A 32 29.71 -12.07 44.91
CA PRO A 32 29.61 -12.23 46.34
C PRO A 32 29.64 -13.73 46.66
N LYS A 33 30.80 -14.16 47.18
CA LYS A 33 30.98 -15.44 47.86
C LYS A 33 29.86 -15.66 48.88
N SER A 34 29.23 -16.81 48.74
CA SER A 34 28.56 -17.60 49.78
C SER A 34 28.97 -17.27 51.21
N VAL A 35 28.01 -16.84 52.02
CA VAL A 35 28.07 -16.91 53.48
C VAL A 35 26.92 -17.80 53.95
N GLU A 36 27.28 -18.75 54.80
CA GLU A 36 26.45 -19.77 55.41
C GLU A 36 25.31 -19.22 56.29
N GLN A 37 24.14 -19.86 56.12
CA GLN A 37 23.12 -20.28 57.08
C GLN A 37 22.82 -19.46 58.35
N ASP A 38 21.53 -19.15 58.50
CA ASP A 38 20.80 -19.39 59.76
C ASP A 38 19.39 -19.94 59.42
N PRO A 39 18.86 -20.97 60.13
CA PRO A 39 17.61 -21.61 59.77
C PRO A 39 16.42 -21.09 60.59
N VAL A 40 15.44 -20.45 59.94
CA VAL A 40 14.14 -20.09 60.55
C VAL A 40 13.04 -20.30 59.46
N PRO A 41 11.78 -20.60 59.81
CA PRO A 41 11.13 -21.88 59.54
C PRO A 41 10.26 -21.87 58.27
N LYS A 42 10.09 -23.06 57.69
CA LYS A 42 9.19 -23.39 56.58
C LYS A 42 7.72 -23.04 56.89
N ALA A 43 7.31 -21.83 56.56
CA ALA A 43 5.92 -21.50 56.23
C ALA A 43 5.90 -20.07 55.68
N LEU A 44 5.85 -19.92 54.34
CA LEU A 44 5.39 -18.75 53.56
C LEU A 44 6.06 -18.61 52.16
N SER A 45 6.86 -19.57 51.71
CA SER A 45 7.59 -19.48 50.43
C SER A 45 6.98 -20.30 49.29
N GLN A 46 5.66 -20.18 49.04
CA GLN A 46 5.01 -20.86 47.90
C GLN A 46 4.12 -19.96 47.03
N SER A 47 4.24 -18.63 47.11
CA SER A 47 3.34 -17.74 46.36
C SER A 47 3.97 -16.54 45.66
N GLU A 48 5.29 -16.47 45.50
CA GLU A 48 5.94 -15.28 44.88
C GLU A 48 7.08 -15.58 43.89
N GLU A 49 7.27 -16.83 43.42
CA GLU A 49 8.35 -17.17 42.46
C GLU A 49 7.90 -17.39 41.00
N GLU A 50 6.67 -17.03 40.62
CA GLU A 50 6.14 -17.22 39.26
C GLU A 50 6.06 -15.95 38.40
N LYS A 51 6.68 -14.84 38.83
CA LYS A 51 6.87 -13.64 37.99
C LYS A 51 8.35 -13.36 37.81
N ARG A 52 9.03 -14.18 37.01
CA ARG A 52 10.27 -13.76 36.35
C ARG A 52 9.91 -13.30 34.95
N ASP A 53 10.18 -12.02 34.70
CA ASP A 53 10.08 -11.34 33.41
C ASP A 53 10.53 -12.27 32.29
N THR A 54 9.58 -12.70 31.46
CA THR A 54 9.84 -13.56 30.32
C THR A 54 10.44 -12.66 29.25
N VAL A 55 11.77 -12.55 29.25
CA VAL A 55 12.51 -11.88 28.17
C VAL A 55 12.04 -12.54 26.86
N PRO A 56 11.53 -11.76 25.87
CA PRO A 56 11.07 -12.34 24.62
C PRO A 56 12.21 -13.16 24.02
N THR A 57 11.94 -14.44 23.79
CA THR A 57 12.90 -15.35 23.18
C THR A 57 13.24 -14.84 21.78
N LEU A 58 14.46 -15.05 21.30
CA LEU A 58 14.88 -14.61 19.96
C LEU A 58 13.92 -15.11 18.85
N ASP A 59 13.33 -16.28 19.07
CA ASP A 59 12.35 -16.86 18.16
C ASP A 59 11.04 -16.06 18.12
N SER A 60 10.59 -15.48 19.25
CA SER A 60 9.42 -14.59 19.28
C SER A 60 9.66 -13.29 18.51
N LEU A 61 10.85 -12.68 18.66
CA LEU A 61 11.24 -11.48 17.93
C LEU A 61 11.37 -11.74 16.42
N HIS A 62 11.89 -12.89 16.02
CA HIS A 62 11.94 -13.29 14.63
C HIS A 62 10.55 -13.47 14.02
N LEU A 63 9.62 -14.08 14.75
CA LEU A 63 8.22 -14.22 14.33
C LEU A 63 7.55 -12.86 14.18
N GLU A 64 7.79 -11.93 15.10
CA GLU A 64 7.26 -10.56 15.03
C GLU A 64 7.83 -9.80 13.83
N MET A 65 9.15 -9.87 13.60
CA MET A 65 9.76 -9.25 12.42
C MET A 65 9.24 -9.82 11.10
N GLN A 66 8.96 -11.13 11.06
CA GLN A 66 8.37 -11.75 9.89
C GLN A 66 6.94 -11.25 9.67
N THR A 67 6.14 -11.19 10.73
CA THR A 67 4.77 -10.67 10.68
C THR A 67 4.74 -9.22 10.18
N LEU A 68 5.59 -8.35 10.74
CA LEU A 68 5.69 -6.95 10.30
C LEU A 68 6.14 -6.81 8.85
N ARG A 69 7.04 -7.69 8.39
CA ARG A 69 7.49 -7.71 6.99
C ARG A 69 6.36 -8.09 6.04
N ASP A 70 5.52 -9.04 6.43
CA ASP A 70 4.38 -9.49 5.63
C ASP A 70 3.30 -8.40 5.60
N GLU A 71 3.04 -7.74 6.74
CA GLU A 71 2.15 -6.57 6.80
C GLU A 71 2.63 -5.42 5.92
N LEU A 72 3.94 -5.08 5.93
CA LEU A 72 4.49 -4.03 5.08
C LEU A 72 4.34 -4.35 3.59
N ARG A 73 4.55 -5.61 3.19
CA ARG A 73 4.36 -6.04 1.80
C ARG A 73 2.89 -5.97 1.37
N LEU A 74 1.98 -6.35 2.25
CA LEU A 74 0.55 -6.23 2.01
C LEU A 74 0.13 -4.76 1.83
N LEU A 75 0.60 -3.88 2.71
CA LEU A 75 0.35 -2.43 2.61
C LEU A 75 0.84 -1.91 1.27
N GLN A 76 2.02 -2.33 0.83
CA GLN A 76 2.54 -1.97 -0.47
C GLN A 76 1.62 -2.46 -1.61
N SER A 77 1.16 -3.72 -1.58
CA SER A 77 0.26 -4.26 -2.62
C SER A 77 -1.09 -3.52 -2.68
N THR A 78 -1.63 -3.13 -1.52
CA THR A 78 -2.89 -2.39 -1.43
C THR A 78 -2.71 -0.98 -1.95
N LEU A 79 -1.59 -0.33 -1.60
CA LEU A 79 -1.24 1.00 -2.11
C LEU A 79 -1.04 0.99 -3.62
N ASP A 80 -0.36 -0.02 -4.17
CA ASP A 80 -0.15 -0.15 -5.62
C ASP A 80 -1.50 -0.29 -6.36
N LEU A 81 -2.45 -1.05 -5.81
CA LEU A 81 -3.81 -1.16 -6.37
C LEU A 81 -4.54 0.19 -6.35
N LEU A 82 -4.53 0.89 -5.20
CA LEU A 82 -5.18 2.20 -5.07
C LEU A 82 -4.54 3.26 -5.98
N ILE A 83 -3.20 3.27 -6.10
CA ILE A 83 -2.48 4.19 -6.99
C ILE A 83 -2.87 3.91 -8.45
N ASN A 84 -2.92 2.65 -8.86
CA ASN A 84 -3.33 2.27 -10.21
C ASN A 84 -4.77 2.73 -10.51
N GLN A 85 -5.69 2.57 -9.55
CA GLN A 85 -7.06 3.07 -9.67
C GLN A 85 -7.11 4.61 -9.80
N ILE A 86 -6.42 5.34 -8.93
CA ILE A 86 -6.36 6.81 -8.99
C ILE A 86 -5.78 7.28 -10.33
N MET A 87 -4.71 6.64 -10.81
CA MET A 87 -4.13 6.97 -12.11
C MET A 87 -5.12 6.74 -13.25
N GLU A 88 -5.89 5.66 -13.19
CA GLU A 88 -6.89 5.35 -14.20
C GLU A 88 -8.07 6.35 -14.17
N ASP A 89 -8.55 6.69 -12.99
CA ASP A 89 -9.59 7.70 -12.81
C ASP A 89 -9.14 9.07 -13.32
N GLN A 90 -7.91 9.47 -13.01
CA GLN A 90 -7.32 10.71 -13.53
C GLN A 90 -7.14 10.69 -15.05
N ARG A 91 -6.85 9.54 -15.66
CA ARG A 91 -6.78 9.41 -17.12
C ARG A 91 -8.16 9.59 -17.75
N LYS A 92 -9.18 8.93 -17.21
CA LYS A 92 -10.58 9.06 -17.64
C LYS A 92 -11.07 10.50 -17.51
N GLU A 93 -10.79 11.16 -16.38
CA GLU A 93 -11.13 12.57 -16.18
C GLU A 93 -10.40 13.49 -17.16
N ASN A 94 -9.10 13.29 -17.38
CA ASN A 94 -8.35 14.06 -18.36
C ASN A 94 -8.87 13.86 -19.79
N GLU A 95 -9.27 12.65 -20.15
CA GLU A 95 -9.86 12.36 -21.45
C GLU A 95 -11.21 13.07 -21.61
N PHE A 96 -12.08 12.99 -20.59
CA PHE A 96 -13.34 13.72 -20.55
C PHE A 96 -13.13 15.24 -20.68
N LEU A 97 -12.18 15.81 -19.93
CA LEU A 97 -11.87 17.24 -20.02
C LEU A 97 -11.36 17.65 -21.41
N ARG A 98 -10.56 16.80 -22.06
CA ARG A 98 -10.11 17.05 -23.44
C ARG A 98 -11.25 17.01 -24.43
N GLN A 99 -12.17 16.05 -24.30
CA GLN A 99 -13.37 15.98 -25.12
C GLN A 99 -14.27 17.21 -24.92
N GLU A 100 -14.44 17.65 -23.66
CA GLU A 100 -15.23 18.82 -23.34
C GLU A 100 -14.59 20.12 -23.87
N ILE A 101 -13.27 20.26 -23.76
CA ILE A 101 -12.53 21.37 -24.38
C ILE A 101 -12.71 21.35 -25.90
N TRP A 102 -12.61 20.18 -26.54
CA TRP A 102 -12.82 20.04 -27.98
C TRP A 102 -14.24 20.45 -28.38
N ARG A 103 -15.26 19.97 -27.65
CA ARG A 103 -16.67 20.33 -27.84
C ARG A 103 -16.89 21.83 -27.69
N LEU A 104 -16.34 22.45 -26.65
CA LEU A 104 -16.48 23.90 -26.41
C LEU A 104 -15.75 24.73 -27.49
N ASN A 105 -14.60 24.26 -27.97
CA ASN A 105 -13.91 24.92 -29.07
C ASN A 105 -14.70 24.82 -30.38
N GLN A 106 -15.29 23.66 -30.68
CA GLN A 106 -16.16 23.48 -31.84
C GLN A 106 -17.37 24.42 -31.78
N GLN A 107 -18.06 24.50 -30.63
CA GLN A 107 -19.19 25.43 -30.44
C GLN A 107 -18.78 26.89 -30.61
N ARG A 108 -17.56 27.26 -30.19
CA ARG A 108 -17.02 28.61 -30.37
C ARG A 108 -16.71 28.92 -31.83
N GLU A 109 -16.14 27.98 -32.57
CA GLU A 109 -15.91 28.10 -34.01
C GLU A 109 -17.23 28.29 -34.76
N GLU A 110 -18.25 27.48 -34.44
CA GLU A 110 -19.59 27.59 -35.02
C GLU A 110 -20.24 28.96 -34.75
N CYS A 111 -20.04 29.51 -33.54
CA CYS A 111 -20.53 30.84 -33.17
C CYS A 111 -19.65 31.99 -33.66
N GLY A 112 -18.52 31.71 -34.34
CA GLY A 112 -17.59 32.74 -34.84
C GLY A 112 -16.83 33.52 -33.75
N LEU A 113 -16.72 32.98 -32.53
CA LEU A 113 -15.98 33.61 -31.45
C LEU A 113 -14.47 33.40 -31.62
N PRO A 114 -13.64 34.43 -31.40
CA PRO A 114 -12.19 34.30 -31.53
C PRO A 114 -11.61 33.34 -30.48
N ASP A 115 -10.64 32.53 -30.92
CA ASP A 115 -9.87 31.61 -30.09
C ASP A 115 -9.13 32.38 -28.96
N GLN A 116 -9.51 32.10 -27.71
CA GLN A 116 -8.92 32.74 -26.53
C GLN A 116 -7.47 32.28 -26.27
N THR A 117 -7.02 31.18 -26.88
CA THR A 117 -5.61 30.76 -26.79
C THR A 117 -4.69 31.61 -27.66
N ARG A 118 -5.23 32.30 -28.67
CA ARG A 118 -4.53 33.31 -29.48
C ARG A 118 -4.58 34.71 -28.89
N ILE A 119 -5.36 34.95 -27.83
CA ILE A 119 -5.34 36.23 -27.14
C ILE A 119 -4.05 36.27 -26.33
N PRO A 120 -3.12 37.20 -26.59
CA PRO A 120 -1.89 37.31 -25.84
C PRO A 120 -2.24 37.51 -24.36
N ARG A 121 -1.89 36.53 -23.52
CA ARG A 121 -2.05 36.63 -22.07
C ARG A 121 -1.19 37.81 -21.61
N PRO A 122 -1.77 38.87 -20.99
CA PRO A 122 -0.99 39.96 -20.45
C PRO A 122 0.07 39.39 -19.48
N GLY A 123 1.34 39.69 -19.71
CA GLY A 123 2.46 39.21 -18.89
C GLY A 123 3.24 37.99 -19.43
N ILE A 124 2.78 37.30 -20.49
CA ILE A 124 3.55 36.17 -21.05
C ILE A 124 4.87 36.59 -21.69
N GLY A 125 4.97 37.85 -22.15
CA GLY A 125 6.23 38.42 -22.64
C GLY A 125 7.32 38.48 -21.57
N ILE A 126 6.95 38.78 -20.32
CA ILE A 126 7.88 38.85 -19.19
C ILE A 126 8.34 37.44 -18.80
N ILE A 127 7.43 36.46 -18.81
CA ILE A 127 7.74 35.06 -18.50
C ILE A 127 8.68 34.47 -19.56
N ARG A 128 8.46 34.79 -20.85
CA ARG A 128 9.31 34.34 -21.95
C ARG A 128 10.70 34.96 -21.88
N GLU A 129 10.81 36.25 -21.56
CA GLU A 129 12.10 36.93 -21.38
C GLU A 129 12.91 36.37 -20.18
N VAL A 130 12.24 35.89 -19.13
CA VAL A 130 12.89 35.23 -17.98
C VAL A 130 13.33 33.80 -18.30
N LEU A 131 12.53 33.05 -19.08
CA LEU A 131 12.88 31.70 -19.53
C LEU A 131 14.02 31.73 -20.56
N ASP A 132 13.94 32.59 -21.57
CA ASP A 132 14.99 32.78 -22.59
C ASP A 132 16.28 33.36 -21.96
N GLY A 133 16.17 34.02 -20.80
CA GLY A 133 17.30 34.52 -20.02
C GLY A 133 17.99 33.47 -19.13
N GLN A 134 17.40 32.28 -18.94
CA GLN A 134 17.97 31.20 -18.13
C GLN A 134 18.87 30.22 -18.91
N ASP A 135 18.85 30.25 -20.24
CA ASP A 135 19.61 29.31 -21.09
C ASP A 135 21.10 29.69 -21.30
N PHE A 136 21.66 30.63 -20.53
CA PHE A 136 23.02 31.15 -20.77
C PHE A 136 24.16 30.58 -19.90
N TYR A 137 23.91 29.57 -19.06
CA TYR A 137 24.98 28.88 -18.32
C TYR A 137 24.77 27.36 -18.27
N GLY A 138 25.36 26.62 -19.22
CA GLY A 138 25.38 25.16 -19.16
C GLY A 138 25.77 24.50 -20.47
N GLN A 139 27.06 24.30 -20.66
CA GLN A 139 27.75 23.80 -21.85
C GLN A 139 27.54 22.29 -22.08
N GLU A 140 27.37 21.93 -23.36
CA GLU A 140 27.78 20.72 -24.08
C GLU A 140 27.74 19.36 -23.35
N ASP A 141 26.79 18.50 -23.75
CA ASP A 141 27.09 17.09 -24.00
C ASP A 141 26.36 16.62 -25.27
N GLU A 142 27.18 16.16 -26.19
CA GLU A 142 26.90 15.59 -27.51
C GLU A 142 26.27 14.20 -27.33
N PHE A 143 24.98 14.00 -27.64
CA PHE A 143 24.41 12.66 -27.81
C PHE A 143 23.24 12.61 -28.82
N ASP A 144 23.56 11.99 -29.95
CA ASP A 144 22.75 11.30 -30.97
C ASP A 144 21.40 11.88 -31.43
N GLU A 145 21.46 12.37 -32.67
CA GLU A 145 20.38 12.42 -33.64
C GLU A 145 19.72 11.04 -33.82
N GLN A 146 18.56 10.81 -33.19
CA GLN A 146 17.42 10.10 -33.77
C GLN A 146 16.26 10.00 -32.77
N LYS A 147 15.32 10.95 -32.85
CA LYS A 147 13.92 10.70 -32.50
C LYS A 147 13.02 11.23 -33.62
N PRO A 148 12.07 10.42 -34.12
CA PRO A 148 11.26 10.80 -35.27
C PRO A 148 10.30 11.93 -34.89
N LEU A 149 10.24 12.93 -35.76
CA LEU A 149 9.12 13.87 -35.85
C LEU A 149 7.84 13.05 -35.99
N ILE A 150 6.95 13.12 -35.00
CA ILE A 150 5.57 12.70 -35.19
C ILE A 150 4.89 13.81 -35.99
N ASP A 151 4.76 13.56 -37.29
CA ASP A 151 3.99 14.33 -38.24
C ASP A 151 2.49 14.13 -37.95
N PHE A 152 1.81 15.18 -37.50
CA PHE A 152 0.36 15.19 -37.23
C PHE A 152 -0.46 15.68 -38.44
N SER A 153 0.08 15.61 -39.66
CA SER A 153 -0.62 16.05 -40.86
C SER A 153 -0.89 14.90 -41.84
N GLN A 154 -2.14 14.39 -41.81
CA GLN A 154 -2.85 13.44 -42.69
C GLN A 154 -3.37 12.25 -41.85
N GLY A 155 -4.65 11.97 -41.68
CA GLY A 155 -5.81 12.21 -42.51
C GLY A 155 -6.47 10.85 -42.78
N ALA A 156 -7.53 10.51 -42.04
CA ALA A 156 -8.66 9.64 -42.46
C ALA A 156 -9.46 9.22 -41.22
N ILE A 157 -10.59 9.89 -41.04
CA ILE A 157 -11.72 9.42 -40.25
C ILE A 157 -12.27 8.19 -40.98
N LEU A 158 -12.09 7.01 -40.40
CA LEU A 158 -12.91 5.85 -40.70
C LEU A 158 -13.80 5.63 -39.49
N LEU A 159 -15.02 6.15 -39.58
CA LEU A 159 -16.15 5.73 -38.77
C LEU A 159 -16.52 4.31 -39.20
N PRO A 160 -16.61 3.33 -38.30
CA PRO A 160 -17.47 2.19 -38.48
C PRO A 160 -18.88 2.59 -38.03
N GLU A 161 -19.80 2.48 -38.99
CA GLU A 161 -21.23 2.48 -38.82
C GLU A 161 -21.68 1.40 -37.81
N ASP A 162 -22.80 1.71 -37.13
CA ASP A 162 -23.77 0.76 -36.59
C ASP A 162 -23.24 -0.42 -35.76
N TYR A 163 -23.12 -0.19 -34.45
CA TYR A 163 -23.46 -1.23 -33.47
C TYR A 163 -24.73 -0.84 -32.73
N SER A 164 -25.78 -1.55 -33.12
CA SER A 164 -27.08 -1.61 -32.51
C SER A 164 -26.98 -1.92 -31.02
N ASP A 165 -27.68 -1.11 -30.24
CA ASP A 165 -28.72 -1.54 -29.31
C ASP A 165 -28.83 -3.07 -29.12
N SER A 166 -28.18 -3.58 -28.08
CA SER A 166 -28.53 -4.85 -27.46
C SER A 166 -27.98 -4.89 -26.03
N GLU A 167 -28.94 -4.93 -25.09
CA GLU A 167 -28.86 -5.58 -23.78
C GLU A 167 -28.20 -4.77 -22.65
N LYS A 168 -28.94 -3.75 -22.19
CA LYS A 168 -29.08 -3.51 -20.76
C LYS A 168 -29.73 -4.75 -20.12
N GLU A 169 -28.92 -5.70 -19.69
CA GLU A 169 -29.33 -6.60 -18.60
C GLU A 169 -29.29 -5.79 -17.31
N GLU A 170 -30.39 -5.11 -17.02
CA GLU A 170 -30.76 -4.79 -15.64
C GLU A 170 -31.05 -6.14 -14.97
N GLU A 171 -30.00 -6.75 -14.40
CA GLU A 171 -30.18 -7.81 -13.40
C GLU A 171 -31.02 -7.22 -12.27
N GLU A 172 -32.32 -7.57 -12.25
CA GLU A 172 -33.17 -7.36 -11.10
C GLU A 172 -32.47 -8.02 -9.89
N GLU A 173 -31.97 -7.19 -8.97
CA GLU A 173 -31.56 -7.62 -7.64
C GLU A 173 -32.78 -8.19 -6.92
N VAL A 174 -33.00 -9.50 -7.09
CA VAL A 174 -33.88 -10.25 -6.20
C VAL A 174 -33.22 -10.21 -4.81
N PRO A 175 -33.89 -9.70 -3.76
CA PRO A 175 -33.32 -9.67 -2.42
C PRO A 175 -33.02 -11.10 -1.98
N GLY A 176 -31.72 -11.42 -1.92
CA GLY A 176 -31.17 -12.72 -1.63
C GLY A 176 -31.68 -13.25 -0.29
N SER A 177 -32.31 -14.42 -0.37
CA SER A 177 -32.64 -15.29 0.76
C SER A 177 -31.40 -15.48 1.64
N GLY A 178 -31.47 -15.12 2.93
CA GLY A 178 -30.39 -15.20 3.92
C GLY A 178 -29.84 -16.60 4.23
N LYS A 179 -29.34 -17.31 3.22
CA LYS A 179 -28.43 -18.44 3.39
C LYS A 179 -27.04 -17.85 3.58
N ALA A 180 -26.37 -18.27 4.65
CA ALA A 180 -24.98 -17.93 4.88
C ALA A 180 -24.14 -18.29 3.65
N SER A 181 -23.42 -17.31 3.11
CA SER A 181 -22.48 -17.49 2.02
C SER A 181 -21.45 -18.54 2.42
N SER A 182 -21.35 -19.64 1.68
CA SER A 182 -20.34 -20.67 1.96
C SER A 182 -18.97 -20.20 1.52
N TYR A 183 -17.95 -20.38 2.36
CA TYR A 183 -16.56 -20.15 2.02
C TYR A 183 -15.69 -21.28 2.60
N THR A 184 -14.53 -21.51 2.00
CA THR A 184 -13.54 -22.50 2.43
C THR A 184 -12.27 -21.80 2.86
N ILE A 185 -11.74 -22.16 4.01
CA ILE A 185 -10.52 -21.57 4.56
C ILE A 185 -9.34 -22.40 4.11
N LEU A 186 -8.36 -21.77 3.47
CA LEU A 186 -7.14 -22.42 3.02
C LEU A 186 -6.00 -22.26 4.02
N GLN A 187 -5.86 -21.05 4.57
CA GLN A 187 -4.81 -20.75 5.53
C GLN A 187 -5.30 -19.75 6.57
N GLU A 188 -4.96 -20.01 7.83
CA GLU A 188 -5.14 -19.06 8.92
C GLU A 188 -3.82 -18.88 9.68
N TRP A 189 -3.62 -17.67 10.18
CA TRP A 189 -2.51 -17.34 11.07
C TRP A 189 -2.95 -16.21 12.00
N GLY A 190 -2.21 -15.98 13.07
CA GLY A 190 -2.55 -14.90 13.99
C GLY A 190 -2.18 -15.18 15.43
N ARG A 191 -2.66 -14.29 16.29
CA ARG A 191 -2.55 -14.36 17.75
C ARG A 191 -3.93 -14.07 18.32
N ASP A 192 -4.51 -15.06 18.98
CA ASP A 192 -5.80 -14.90 19.60
C ASP A 192 -5.74 -13.91 20.78
N PRO A 193 -6.84 -13.18 21.08
CA PRO A 193 -6.88 -12.24 22.20
C PRO A 193 -6.48 -12.89 23.53
N ASP A 194 -6.87 -14.16 23.73
CA ASP A 194 -6.47 -14.93 24.92
C ASP A 194 -4.96 -15.15 25.00
N MET A 195 -4.29 -15.43 23.86
CA MET A 195 -2.83 -15.57 23.82
C MET A 195 -2.12 -14.25 24.12
N VAL A 196 -2.68 -13.13 23.65
CA VAL A 196 -2.14 -11.80 23.95
C VAL A 196 -2.21 -11.49 25.43
N ALA A 197 -3.31 -11.87 26.09
CA ALA A 197 -3.44 -11.73 27.54
C ALA A 197 -2.38 -12.52 28.33
N GLU A 198 -1.89 -13.64 27.79
CA GLU A 198 -0.80 -14.43 28.37
C GLU A 198 0.60 -13.83 28.10
N ILE A 199 0.83 -13.24 26.93
CA ILE A 199 2.12 -12.66 26.53
C ILE A 199 2.42 -11.37 27.32
N GLY A 200 1.40 -10.58 27.67
CA GLY A 200 1.52 -9.38 28.49
C GLY A 200 1.26 -8.06 27.75
N GLU A 201 1.40 -6.94 28.46
CA GLU A 201 1.12 -5.59 27.95
C GLU A 201 2.04 -5.23 26.78
N GLY A 202 1.48 -5.11 25.57
CA GLY A 202 2.17 -4.58 24.38
C GLY A 202 2.03 -5.41 23.11
N ALA A 203 1.58 -6.67 23.20
CA ALA A 203 1.23 -7.44 22.01
C ALA A 203 -0.18 -7.08 21.52
N ALA A 204 -0.37 -7.01 20.20
CA ALA A 204 -1.68 -6.82 19.58
C ALA A 204 -2.22 -8.15 19.05
N SER A 205 -3.52 -8.37 19.23
CA SER A 205 -4.20 -9.53 18.67
C SER A 205 -4.32 -9.39 17.15
N LEU A 206 -4.16 -10.49 16.43
CA LEU A 206 -4.10 -10.50 14.98
C LEU A 206 -4.87 -11.70 14.43
N LYS A 207 -5.76 -11.48 13.48
CA LYS A 207 -6.37 -12.56 12.68
C LYS A 207 -6.00 -12.38 11.22
N GLY A 208 -5.25 -13.35 10.68
CA GLY A 208 -4.93 -13.49 9.27
C GLY A 208 -5.67 -14.68 8.67
N MET A 209 -6.30 -14.51 7.50
CA MET A 209 -6.99 -15.60 6.81
C MET A 209 -6.94 -15.45 5.29
N VAL A 210 -6.73 -16.57 4.60
CA VAL A 210 -6.95 -16.70 3.16
C VAL A 210 -8.05 -17.74 2.93
N GLY A 211 -9.06 -17.35 2.17
CA GLY A 211 -10.19 -18.23 1.86
C GLY A 211 -10.63 -18.16 0.40
N VAL A 212 -11.51 -19.09 0.05
CA VAL A 212 -12.10 -19.22 -1.28
C VAL A 212 -13.61 -19.15 -1.15
N VAL A 213 -14.25 -18.34 -1.98
CA VAL A 213 -15.69 -18.34 -2.17
C VAL A 213 -16.04 -19.00 -3.51
N PRO A 214 -17.24 -19.57 -3.66
CA PRO A 214 -17.66 -20.13 -4.94
C PRO A 214 -17.54 -19.11 -6.08
N ALA A 215 -16.97 -19.53 -7.21
CA ALA A 215 -16.87 -18.69 -8.40
C ALA A 215 -18.25 -18.16 -8.84
N GLY A 216 -18.30 -16.87 -9.19
CA GLY A 216 -19.56 -16.21 -9.57
C GLY A 216 -20.52 -15.94 -8.40
N SER A 217 -20.05 -15.98 -7.15
CA SER A 217 -20.86 -15.55 -6.00
C SER A 217 -21.39 -14.12 -6.23
N PRO A 218 -22.69 -13.87 -5.98
CA PRO A 218 -23.27 -12.56 -6.21
C PRO A 218 -22.65 -11.56 -5.24
N ARG A 219 -22.55 -10.31 -5.68
CA ARG A 219 -21.93 -9.22 -4.92
C ARG A 219 -22.51 -9.10 -3.51
N ALA A 220 -23.85 -9.10 -3.39
CA ALA A 220 -24.53 -8.97 -2.11
C ALA A 220 -24.10 -10.05 -1.10
N ASP A 221 -23.92 -11.29 -1.55
CA ASP A 221 -23.51 -12.41 -0.69
C ASP A 221 -22.05 -12.29 -0.24
N VAL A 222 -21.17 -11.76 -1.09
CA VAL A 222 -19.76 -11.52 -0.76
C VAL A 222 -19.62 -10.33 0.21
N GLU A 223 -20.40 -9.27 0.01
CA GLU A 223 -20.44 -8.12 0.93
C GLU A 223 -21.02 -8.52 2.29
N GLN A 224 -22.11 -9.29 2.31
CA GLN A 224 -22.70 -9.88 3.51
C GLN A 224 -21.67 -10.74 4.26
N LEU A 225 -20.96 -11.63 3.55
CA LEU A 225 -19.88 -12.44 4.12
C LEU A 225 -18.79 -11.57 4.73
N GLY A 226 -18.40 -10.48 4.06
CA GLY A 226 -17.40 -9.56 4.58
C GLY A 226 -17.81 -8.90 5.90
N ARG A 227 -19.07 -8.45 6.00
CA ARG A 227 -19.63 -7.90 7.24
C ARG A 227 -19.68 -8.96 8.35
N GLU A 228 -20.08 -10.18 8.00
CA GLU A 228 -20.16 -11.30 8.94
C GLU A 228 -18.77 -11.68 9.49
N LEU A 229 -17.76 -11.79 8.63
CA LEU A 229 -16.38 -12.05 9.04
C LEU A 229 -15.80 -10.90 9.87
N ARG A 230 -16.02 -9.65 9.45
CA ARG A 230 -15.58 -8.48 10.22
C ARG A 230 -16.20 -8.46 11.61
N LYS A 231 -17.49 -8.79 11.73
CA LYS A 231 -18.20 -8.89 13.01
C LYS A 231 -17.73 -10.08 13.85
N GLN A 232 -17.49 -11.24 13.22
CA GLN A 232 -17.02 -12.44 13.90
C GLN A 232 -15.68 -12.22 14.59
N TYR A 233 -14.79 -11.43 13.98
CA TYR A 233 -13.45 -11.16 14.50
C TYR A 233 -13.32 -9.76 15.12
N ASP A 234 -14.43 -9.15 15.57
CA ASP A 234 -14.41 -7.77 16.10
C ASP A 234 -13.53 -7.59 17.33
N GLU A 235 -13.33 -8.65 18.11
CA GLU A 235 -12.47 -8.65 19.30
C GLU A 235 -10.97 -8.55 18.99
N TYR A 236 -10.56 -8.80 17.74
CA TYR A 236 -9.16 -8.68 17.33
C TYR A 236 -8.79 -7.23 17.05
N ASP A 237 -7.59 -6.82 17.45
CA ASP A 237 -7.02 -5.48 17.20
C ASP A 237 -6.74 -5.29 15.71
N ASN A 238 -6.16 -6.33 15.10
CA ASN A 238 -5.76 -6.35 13.71
C ASN A 238 -6.42 -7.51 12.97
N ILE A 239 -6.99 -7.24 11.81
CA ILE A 239 -7.65 -8.23 10.96
C ILE A 239 -7.06 -8.06 9.55
N ASN A 240 -6.72 -9.17 8.92
CA ASN A 240 -6.34 -9.24 7.53
C ASN A 240 -6.93 -10.50 6.89
N ILE A 241 -8.01 -10.34 6.13
CA ILE A 241 -8.70 -11.46 5.49
C ILE A 241 -8.77 -11.20 3.99
N GLU A 242 -8.32 -12.17 3.20
CA GLU A 242 -8.34 -12.12 1.75
C GLU A 242 -9.14 -13.30 1.21
N LEU A 243 -10.17 -13.03 0.41
CA LEU A 243 -10.99 -14.06 -0.25
C LEU A 243 -10.85 -13.97 -1.77
N PHE A 244 -10.80 -15.16 -2.38
CA PHE A 244 -10.67 -15.34 -3.82
C PHE A 244 -11.83 -16.16 -4.37
N ASP A 245 -12.15 -15.98 -5.65
CA ASP A 245 -13.12 -16.81 -6.37
C ASP A 245 -12.52 -18.07 -7.00
N ASP A 246 -11.18 -18.17 -6.99
CA ASP A 246 -10.40 -19.28 -7.53
C ASP A 246 -9.47 -19.86 -6.46
N GLU A 247 -9.43 -21.19 -6.39
CA GLU A 247 -8.63 -21.91 -5.39
C GLU A 247 -7.12 -21.83 -5.68
N GLU A 248 -6.71 -21.90 -6.95
CA GLU A 248 -5.29 -21.84 -7.32
C GLU A 248 -4.70 -20.46 -7.02
N ALA A 249 -5.44 -19.39 -7.33
CA ALA A 249 -5.07 -18.02 -7.00
C ALA A 249 -4.92 -17.82 -5.49
N ALA A 250 -5.85 -18.37 -4.70
CA ALA A 250 -5.79 -18.30 -3.25
C ALA A 250 -4.60 -19.07 -2.66
N GLN A 251 -4.33 -20.28 -3.18
CA GLN A 251 -3.15 -21.07 -2.79
C GLN A 251 -1.85 -20.38 -3.18
N HIS A 252 -1.79 -19.78 -4.37
CA HIS A 252 -0.64 -19.00 -4.82
C HIS A 252 -0.40 -17.80 -3.90
N TYR A 253 -1.47 -17.09 -3.52
CA TYR A 253 -1.38 -15.98 -2.57
C TYR A 253 -0.90 -16.43 -1.20
N ALA A 254 -1.46 -17.51 -0.65
CA ALA A 254 -1.04 -18.10 0.61
C ALA A 254 0.48 -18.39 0.66
N GLN A 255 1.05 -18.89 -0.45
CA GLN A 255 2.46 -19.27 -0.53
C GLN A 255 3.40 -18.09 -0.83
N THR A 256 2.99 -17.19 -1.72
CA THR A 256 3.87 -16.14 -2.27
C THR A 256 3.63 -14.76 -1.66
N GLN A 257 2.45 -14.55 -1.07
CA GLN A 257 1.94 -13.25 -0.64
C GLN A 257 1.86 -12.22 -1.78
N VAL A 258 1.83 -12.69 -3.04
CA VAL A 258 1.65 -11.85 -4.23
C VAL A 258 0.18 -11.94 -4.65
N GLY A 259 -0.52 -10.81 -4.54
CA GLY A 259 -1.94 -10.72 -4.86
C GLY A 259 -2.21 -10.87 -6.36
N ASP A 260 -3.20 -11.70 -6.69
CA ASP A 260 -3.84 -11.71 -8.00
C ASP A 260 -5.12 -10.86 -7.94
N SER A 261 -5.07 -9.65 -8.51
CA SER A 261 -6.20 -8.73 -8.49
C SER A 261 -7.38 -9.16 -9.37
N ALA A 262 -7.18 -10.13 -10.28
CA ALA A 262 -8.25 -10.63 -11.13
C ALA A 262 -9.19 -11.57 -10.36
N HIS A 263 -8.62 -12.36 -9.44
CA HIS A 263 -9.33 -13.41 -8.69
C HIS A 263 -9.66 -13.02 -7.25
N ARG A 264 -9.05 -11.95 -6.73
CA ARG A 264 -9.40 -11.42 -5.41
C ARG A 264 -10.77 -10.75 -5.47
N VAL A 265 -11.67 -11.18 -4.60
CA VAL A 265 -13.05 -10.67 -4.55
C VAL A 265 -13.39 -9.89 -3.29
N LEU A 266 -12.67 -10.16 -2.19
CA LEU A 266 -12.89 -9.46 -0.92
C LEU A 266 -11.57 -9.31 -0.17
N SER A 267 -11.33 -8.11 0.37
CA SER A 267 -10.25 -7.84 1.33
C SER A 267 -10.83 -7.14 2.55
N ILE A 268 -10.54 -7.65 3.74
CA ILE A 268 -10.97 -7.06 5.02
C ILE A 268 -9.70 -6.68 5.78
N SER A 269 -9.56 -5.41 6.12
CA SER A 269 -8.44 -4.92 6.90
C SER A 269 -8.87 -4.05 8.07
N LYS A 270 -8.50 -4.47 9.28
CA LYS A 270 -8.62 -3.69 10.51
C LYS A 270 -7.23 -3.51 11.11
N HIS A 271 -6.93 -2.32 11.60
CA HIS A 271 -5.71 -2.07 12.34
C HIS A 271 -5.95 -1.02 13.44
N ALA A 272 -5.91 -1.46 14.70
CA ALA A 272 -6.30 -0.65 15.86
C ALA A 272 -5.48 0.63 15.99
N THR A 273 -4.15 0.54 15.85
CA THR A 273 -3.24 1.69 16.06
C THR A 273 -3.44 2.81 15.05
N SER A 274 -3.76 2.48 13.79
CA SER A 274 -4.03 3.48 12.76
C SER A 274 -5.51 3.89 12.70
N GLY A 275 -6.39 3.19 13.42
CA GLY A 275 -7.84 3.35 13.30
C GLY A 275 -8.38 2.92 11.93
N ARG A 276 -7.66 2.05 11.21
CA ARG A 276 -8.11 1.58 9.88
C ARG A 276 -9.13 0.47 10.09
N ASP A 277 -10.26 0.57 9.40
CA ASP A 277 -11.29 -0.47 9.39
C ASP A 277 -12.02 -0.41 8.05
N ILE A 278 -11.60 -1.26 7.10
CA ILE A 278 -12.03 -1.18 5.71
C ILE A 278 -12.38 -2.58 5.22
N ILE A 279 -13.53 -2.69 4.55
CA ILE A 279 -13.92 -3.84 3.75
C ILE A 279 -13.92 -3.41 2.29
N LEU A 280 -13.16 -4.09 1.44
CA LEU A 280 -13.08 -3.83 0.01
C LEU A 280 -13.69 -5.00 -0.75
N TYR A 281 -14.74 -4.74 -1.52
CA TYR A 281 -15.19 -5.63 -2.57
C TYR A 281 -14.40 -5.34 -3.85
N ILE A 282 -13.84 -6.37 -4.47
CA ILE A 282 -12.98 -6.22 -5.64
C ILE A 282 -13.61 -6.97 -6.81
N LYS A 283 -13.82 -6.29 -7.94
CA LYS A 283 -14.35 -6.91 -9.16
C LYS A 283 -13.61 -6.35 -10.36
N LYS A 284 -12.99 -7.23 -11.16
CA LYS A 284 -12.25 -6.85 -12.38
C LYS A 284 -11.18 -5.77 -12.12
N GLY A 285 -10.50 -5.84 -10.98
CA GLY A 285 -9.47 -4.88 -10.59
C GLY A 285 -9.98 -3.54 -10.04
N GLU A 286 -11.31 -3.32 -9.99
CA GLU A 286 -11.90 -2.15 -9.31
C GLU A 286 -12.22 -2.50 -7.86
N ALA A 287 -11.71 -1.70 -6.92
CA ALA A 287 -12.04 -1.82 -5.51
C ALA A 287 -13.16 -0.85 -5.12
N GLN A 288 -14.16 -1.37 -4.41
CA GLN A 288 -15.27 -0.60 -3.87
C GLN A 288 -15.34 -0.82 -2.36
N GLU A 289 -15.39 0.28 -1.62
CA GLU A 289 -15.53 0.22 -0.17
C GLU A 289 -16.95 -0.22 0.22
N VAL A 290 -17.02 -1.20 1.11
CA VAL A 290 -18.25 -1.70 1.70
C VAL A 290 -18.29 -1.18 3.13
N ALA A 291 -19.40 -0.54 3.52
CA ALA A 291 -19.56 -0.12 4.90
C ALA A 291 -19.46 -1.34 5.84
N PRO A 292 -18.73 -1.27 6.95
CA PRO A 292 -18.68 -2.35 7.94
C PRO A 292 -20.04 -2.66 8.58
#